data_AF-A0A3R7EMV2-F1
#
_entry.id   AF-A0A3R7EMV2-F1
#
_cell.length_a   1.000
_cell.length_b   1.000
_cell.length_c   1.000
_cell.angle_alpha   90.00
_cell.angle_beta   90.00
_cell.angle_gamma   90.00
#
_symmetry.space_group_name_H-M   'P 1'
#
loop_
_entity.id
_entity.type
_entity.pdbx_description
1 polymer ?
#
loop_
_entity_poly.entity_id
_entity_poly.type
_entity_poly.pdbx_seq_one_letter_code
_entity_poly.pdbx_strand_id
1 'polypeptide(L)'
;MAFSYVFSLPFIFILSLLISLILYATGSIISPKIRKRNKRRSGKLEPYACGEPMPGRKLQVDIQRFFLYVTAFMIFDISAFILALSFAVGAFYPILFCTIIAWGLLTVIPVIGRNPK
;
A
#
# COMPACT_ATOMS: atom_id res chain seq x y z
N MET A 1 5.88 34.21 -12.28
CA MET A 1 5.89 33.03 -13.16
C MET A 1 6.74 31.87 -12.63
N ALA A 2 7.85 32.10 -11.91
CA ALA A 2 8.64 31.00 -11.32
C ALA A 2 7.95 30.28 -10.14
N PHE A 3 7.17 31.02 -9.33
CA PHE A 3 6.52 30.50 -8.13
C PHE A 3 5.50 29.38 -8.40
N SER A 4 4.83 29.40 -9.56
CA SER A 4 3.85 28.36 -9.94
C SER A 4 4.49 27.01 -10.26
N TYR A 5 5.75 26.99 -10.73
CA TYR A 5 6.46 25.73 -11.02
C TYR A 5 6.96 25.03 -9.74
N VAL A 6 7.32 25.81 -8.72
CA VAL A 6 7.77 25.31 -7.42
C VAL A 6 6.64 24.57 -6.68
N PHE A 7 5.38 24.95 -6.91
CA PHE A 7 4.20 24.26 -6.37
C PHE A 7 3.58 23.23 -7.32
N SER A 8 4.27 22.87 -8.41
CA SER A 8 3.76 21.83 -9.31
C SER A 8 3.87 20.45 -8.66
N LEU A 9 2.82 19.63 -8.81
CA LEU A 9 2.78 18.23 -8.34
C LEU A 9 4.04 17.40 -8.72
N PRO A 10 4.51 17.40 -9.98
CA PRO A 10 5.70 16.64 -10.35
C PRO A 10 6.96 17.14 -9.63
N PHE A 11 7.09 18.44 -9.43
CA PHE A 11 8.26 19.01 -8.74
C PHE A 11 8.29 18.58 -7.27
N ILE A 12 7.16 18.67 -6.56
CA ILE A 12 7.07 18.25 -5.14
C ILE A 12 7.37 16.75 -5.01
N PHE A 13 6.84 15.92 -5.90
CA PHE A 13 7.11 14.48 -5.91
C PHE A 13 8.61 14.18 -6.10
N ILE A 14 9.24 14.78 -7.11
CA ILE A 14 10.67 14.61 -7.39
C ILE A 14 11.51 15.09 -6.20
N LEU A 15 11.18 16.24 -5.62
CA LEU A 15 11.88 16.79 -4.47
C LEU A 15 11.78 15.87 -3.25
N SER A 16 10.57 15.36 -2.95
CA SER A 16 10.36 14.41 -1.85
C SER A 16 11.13 13.11 -2.04
N LEU A 17 11.13 12.56 -3.25
CA LEU A 17 11.90 11.37 -3.60
C LEU A 17 13.41 11.61 -3.43
N LEU A 18 13.90 12.76 -3.90
CA LEU A 18 15.31 13.13 -3.86
C LEU A 18 15.78 13.33 -2.41
N ILE A 19 14.98 14.00 -1.57
CA ILE A 19 15.26 14.11 -0.13
C ILE A 19 15.30 12.73 0.53
N SER A 20 14.33 11.86 0.23
CA SER A 20 14.28 10.50 0.78
C SER A 20 15.51 9.68 0.38
N LEU A 21 15.96 9.80 -0.86
CA LEU A 21 17.18 9.14 -1.36
C LEU A 21 18.45 9.69 -0.69
N ILE A 22 18.55 11.00 -0.48
CA ILE A 22 19.69 11.61 0.24
C ILE A 22 19.73 11.09 1.68
N LEU A 23 18.59 11.07 2.38
CA LEU A 23 18.51 10.54 3.74
C LEU A 23 18.90 9.06 3.81
N TYR A 24 18.42 8.25 2.86
CA TYR A 24 18.79 6.84 2.77
C TYR A 24 20.29 6.66 2.47
N ALA A 25 20.85 7.42 1.53
CA ALA A 25 22.25 7.34 1.15
C ALA A 25 23.18 7.80 2.28
N THR A 26 22.88 8.94 2.91
CA THR A 26 23.64 9.45 4.05
C THR A 26 23.55 8.50 5.23
N GLY A 27 22.37 7.96 5.55
CA GLY A 27 22.19 6.93 6.58
C GLY A 27 23.01 5.66 6.29
N SER A 28 23.04 5.22 5.03
CA SER A 28 23.83 4.06 4.58
C SER A 28 25.35 4.30 4.66
N ILE A 29 25.80 5.54 4.43
CA ILE A 29 27.22 5.93 4.52
C ILE A 29 27.67 6.03 5.98
N ILE A 30 26.85 6.63 6.85
CA ILE A 30 27.17 6.87 8.27
C ILE A 30 27.03 5.59 9.11
N SER A 31 26.13 4.68 8.74
CA SER A 31 25.85 3.48 9.52
C SER A 31 27.08 2.59 9.71
N PRO A 32 27.30 2.02 10.92
CA PRO A 32 28.33 1.02 11.15
C PRO A 32 28.13 -0.18 10.21
N LYS A 33 29.07 -0.41 9.28
CA LYS A 33 28.97 -1.52 8.33
C LYS A 33 29.29 -2.84 9.02
N ILE A 34 28.44 -3.84 8.85
CA ILE A 34 28.71 -5.20 9.35
C ILE A 34 29.93 -5.75 8.60
N ARG A 35 31.02 -6.03 9.33
CA ARG A 35 32.26 -6.57 8.76
C ARG A 35 31.98 -7.95 8.15
N LYS A 36 32.07 -8.06 6.81
CA LYS A 36 31.80 -9.29 6.02
C LYS A 36 32.57 -10.53 6.51
N ARG A 37 33.65 -10.37 7.28
CA ARG A 37 34.43 -11.48 7.85
C ARG A 37 33.65 -12.29 8.91
N ASN A 38 32.62 -11.71 9.53
CA ASN A 38 31.73 -12.36 10.52
C ASN A 38 30.33 -12.68 9.97
N LYS A 39 30.15 -12.78 8.64
CA LYS A 39 28.84 -12.96 7.99
C LYS A 39 28.14 -14.28 8.36
N ARG A 40 28.90 -15.27 8.84
CA ARG A 40 28.38 -16.58 9.30
C ARG A 40 28.07 -16.64 10.79
N ARG A 41 28.33 -15.58 11.57
CA ARG A 41 28.39 -15.66 13.05
C ARG A 41 27.54 -14.63 13.80
N SER A 42 26.74 -13.84 13.10
CA SER A 42 26.04 -12.71 13.70
C SER A 42 24.54 -12.92 13.63
N GLY A 43 23.93 -13.37 14.74
CA GLY A 43 22.47 -13.40 14.91
C GLY A 43 21.78 -12.05 14.65
N LYS A 44 22.53 -10.96 14.49
CA LYS A 44 22.04 -9.67 13.99
C LYS A 44 21.39 -9.71 12.60
N LEU A 45 21.74 -10.69 11.77
CA LEU A 45 21.14 -10.87 10.43
C LEU A 45 20.06 -11.96 10.43
N GLU A 46 19.89 -12.67 11.54
CA GLU A 46 18.86 -13.69 11.66
C GLU A 46 17.50 -13.03 11.96
N PRO A 47 16.39 -13.61 11.49
CA PRO A 47 15.06 -13.11 11.81
C PRO A 47 14.85 -13.04 13.32
N TYR A 48 14.17 -11.98 13.77
CA TYR A 48 13.83 -11.86 15.17
C TYR A 48 12.82 -12.94 15.56
N ALA A 49 13.24 -13.84 16.46
CA ALA A 49 12.39 -14.85 17.06
C ALA A 49 12.80 -15.09 18.52
N CYS A 50 12.89 -14.01 19.31
CA CYS A 50 13.29 -14.07 20.72
C CYS A 50 14.65 -14.76 20.98
N GLY A 51 15.54 -14.78 19.99
CA GLY A 51 16.84 -15.47 20.06
C GLY A 51 16.80 -16.96 19.68
N GLU A 52 15.63 -17.49 19.32
CA GLU A 52 15.47 -18.84 18.84
C GLU A 52 15.75 -18.96 17.34
N PRO A 53 16.32 -20.09 16.88
CA PRO A 53 16.53 -20.34 15.46
C PRO A 53 15.18 -20.57 14.78
N MET A 54 14.66 -19.54 14.12
CA MET A 54 13.43 -19.66 13.34
C MET A 54 13.73 -20.23 11.94
N PRO A 55 13.06 -21.31 11.52
CA PRO A 55 13.21 -21.80 10.15
C PRO A 55 12.71 -20.71 9.20
N GLY A 56 13.46 -20.42 8.13
CA GLY A 56 13.09 -19.46 7.08
C GLY A 56 11.92 -19.92 6.19
N ARG A 57 10.91 -20.56 6.78
CA ARG A 57 9.69 -20.97 6.09
C ARG A 57 8.79 -19.75 5.94
N LYS A 58 8.31 -19.54 4.73
CA LYS A 58 7.25 -18.54 4.48
C LYS A 58 5.97 -19.09 5.08
N LEU A 59 5.45 -18.43 6.10
CA LEU A 59 4.14 -18.74 6.65
C LEU A 59 3.07 -18.31 5.63
N GLN A 60 2.19 -19.23 5.23
CA GLN A 60 0.99 -18.87 4.48
C GLN A 60 -0.04 -18.36 5.50
N VAL A 61 -0.10 -17.04 5.64
CA VAL A 61 -1.14 -16.39 6.45
C VAL A 61 -2.45 -16.51 5.70
N ASP A 62 -3.52 -16.88 6.41
CA ASP A 62 -4.86 -16.82 5.85
C ASP A 62 -5.24 -15.36 5.60
N ILE A 63 -5.28 -14.99 4.32
CA ILE A 63 -5.64 -13.65 3.85
C ILE A 63 -7.05 -13.60 3.27
N GLN A 64 -7.87 -14.64 3.41
CA GLN A 64 -9.21 -14.70 2.81
C GLN A 64 -10.08 -13.52 3.24
N ARG A 65 -10.13 -13.24 4.55
CA ARG A 65 -10.87 -12.08 5.08
C ARG A 65 -10.25 -10.75 4.68
N PHE A 66 -8.93 -10.65 4.71
CA PHE A 66 -8.23 -9.44 4.27
C PHE A 66 -8.56 -9.10 2.81
N PHE A 67 -8.61 -10.10 1.94
CA PHE A 67 -8.98 -9.93 0.53
C PHE A 67 -10.40 -9.37 0.35
N LEU A 68 -11.36 -9.81 1.16
CA LEU A 68 -12.72 -9.27 1.12
C LEU A 68 -12.75 -7.79 1.51
N TYR A 69 -12.02 -7.39 2.55
CA TYR A 69 -11.91 -5.99 2.95
C TYR A 69 -11.19 -5.12 1.91
N VAL A 70 -10.11 -5.62 1.30
CA VAL A 70 -9.42 -4.93 0.20
C VAL A 70 -10.33 -4.75 -1.01
N THR A 71 -11.12 -5.78 -1.32
CA THR A 71 -12.10 -5.70 -2.41
C THR A 71 -13.16 -4.63 -2.11
N ALA A 72 -13.72 -4.62 -0.91
CA ALA A 72 -14.68 -3.58 -0.49
C ALA A 72 -14.05 -2.18 -0.55
N PHE A 73 -12.80 -2.02 -0.09
CA PHE A 73 -12.06 -0.78 -0.19
C PHE A 73 -11.90 -0.31 -1.64
N MET A 74 -11.50 -1.19 -2.56
CA MET A 74 -11.40 -0.85 -3.99
C MET A 74 -12.74 -0.41 -4.59
N ILE A 75 -13.85 -1.06 -4.21
CA ILE A 75 -15.18 -0.67 -4.67
C ILE A 75 -15.49 0.79 -4.25
N PHE A 76 -15.20 1.15 -3.00
CA PHE A 76 -15.41 2.53 -2.52
C PHE A 76 -14.44 3.53 -3.15
N ASP A 77 -13.18 3.16 -3.38
CA ASP A 77 -12.18 4.02 -4.01
C ASP A 77 -12.57 4.38 -5.46
N ILE A 78 -12.99 3.38 -6.24
CA ILE A 78 -13.50 3.58 -7.60
C ILE A 78 -14.79 4.42 -7.57
N SER A 79 -15.68 4.18 -6.61
CA SER A 79 -16.91 4.97 -6.47
C SER A 79 -16.61 6.45 -6.23
N ALA A 80 -15.66 6.75 -5.35
CA ALA A 80 -15.25 8.11 -5.05
C ALA A 80 -14.68 8.81 -6.30
N PHE A 81 -13.88 8.10 -7.09
CA PHE A 81 -13.33 8.62 -8.34
C PHE A 81 -14.44 8.93 -9.37
N ILE A 82 -15.41 8.03 -9.53
CA ILE A 82 -16.54 8.22 -10.47
C ILE A 82 -17.43 9.37 -10.02
N LEU A 83 -17.70 9.50 -8.72
CA LEU A 83 -18.44 10.63 -8.16
C LEU A 83 -17.68 11.95 -8.37
N ALA A 84 -16.36 11.97 -8.19
CA ALA A 84 -15.56 13.16 -8.45
C ALA A 84 -15.62 13.59 -9.93
N LEU A 85 -15.57 12.63 -10.86
CA LEU A 85 -15.69 12.91 -12.30
C LEU A 85 -17.11 13.30 -12.72
N SER A 86 -18.13 12.89 -11.97
CA SER A 86 -19.54 13.18 -12.28
C SER A 86 -19.86 14.68 -12.30
N PHE A 87 -19.08 15.50 -11.57
CA PHE A 87 -19.25 16.96 -11.58
C PHE A 87 -18.90 17.61 -12.93
N ALA A 88 -18.17 16.92 -13.80
CA ALA A 88 -17.69 17.45 -15.07
C ALA A 88 -18.41 16.87 -16.31
N VAL A 89 -19.27 15.86 -16.15
CA VAL A 89 -19.90 15.11 -17.25
C VAL A 89 -21.39 14.88 -16.97
N GLY A 90 -22.19 14.65 -18.01
CA GLY A 90 -23.60 14.29 -17.85
C GLY A 90 -23.81 13.07 -16.95
N ALA A 91 -24.91 13.07 -16.19
CA ALA A 91 -25.17 12.12 -15.09
C ALA A 91 -25.33 10.64 -15.51
N PHE A 92 -25.47 10.33 -16.80
CA PHE A 92 -25.77 8.99 -17.27
C PHE A 92 -24.67 7.96 -16.90
N TYR A 93 -23.40 8.24 -17.21
CA TYR A 93 -22.30 7.32 -16.91
C TYR A 93 -22.07 7.14 -15.41
N PRO A 94 -22.02 8.22 -14.58
CA PRO A 94 -21.91 8.06 -13.13
C PRO A 94 -23.02 7.19 -12.53
N ILE A 95 -24.27 7.39 -12.94
CA ILE A 95 -25.39 6.58 -12.45
C ILE A 95 -25.22 5.12 -12.85
N LEU A 96 -24.88 4.84 -14.11
CA LEU A 96 -24.66 3.48 -14.61
C LEU A 96 -23.52 2.75 -13.86
N PHE A 97 -22.40 3.42 -13.61
CA PHE A 97 -21.31 2.79 -12.87
C PHE A 97 -21.63 2.62 -11.38
N CYS A 98 -22.31 3.59 -10.76
CA CYS A 98 -22.74 3.49 -9.37
C CYS A 98 -23.69 2.30 -9.15
N THR A 99 -24.58 2.00 -10.11
CA THR A 99 -25.48 0.82 -9.99
C THR A 99 -24.71 -0.50 -10.09
N ILE A 100 -23.73 -0.61 -11.01
CA ILE A 100 -22.85 -1.78 -11.11
C ILE A 100 -22.05 -1.98 -9.82
N ILE A 101 -21.51 -0.90 -9.26
CA ILE A 101 -20.76 -0.91 -8.00
C ILE A 101 -21.66 -1.33 -6.84
N ALA A 102 -22.87 -0.77 -6.74
CA ALA A 102 -23.85 -1.15 -5.73
C ALA A 102 -24.20 -2.65 -5.81
N TRP A 103 -24.31 -3.19 -7.03
CA TRP A 103 -24.47 -4.63 -7.25
C TRP A 103 -23.26 -5.44 -6.73
N GLY A 104 -22.04 -4.95 -6.96
CA GLY A 104 -20.83 -5.54 -6.39
C GLY A 104 -20.87 -5.61 -4.86
N LEU A 105 -21.26 -4.52 -4.19
CA LEU A 105 -21.43 -4.47 -2.73
C LEU A 105 -22.44 -5.50 -2.20
N LEU A 106 -23.57 -5.66 -2.90
CA LEU A 106 -24.59 -6.67 -2.57
C LEU A 106 -24.03 -8.10 -2.55
N THR A 107 -22.99 -8.39 -3.35
CA THR A 107 -22.35 -9.72 -3.36
C THR A 107 -21.31 -9.89 -2.25
N VAL A 108 -20.57 -8.84 -1.92
CA VAL A 108 -19.43 -8.90 -0.98
C VAL A 108 -19.86 -8.80 0.48
N ILE A 109 -20.80 -7.91 0.81
CA ILE A 109 -21.25 -7.65 2.19
C ILE A 109 -21.75 -8.93 2.89
N PRO A 110 -22.60 -9.79 2.27
CA PRO A 110 -23.08 -11.01 2.91
C PRO A 110 -21.96 -12.02 3.19
N VAL A 111 -20.91 -12.02 2.37
CA VAL A 111 -19.76 -12.92 2.55
C VAL A 111 -18.90 -12.46 3.72
N ILE A 112 -18.73 -11.15 3.93
CA ILE A 112 -18.01 -10.59 5.09
C ILE A 112 -18.75 -10.90 6.40
N GLY A 113 -20.08 -10.78 6.42
CA GLY A 113 -20.90 -11.02 7.61
C GLY A 113 -21.02 -12.48 8.03
N ARG A 114 -20.62 -13.43 7.17
CA ARG A 114 -20.59 -14.86 7.51
C ARG A 114 -19.37 -15.16 8.38
N ASN A 115 -19.62 -15.60 9.62
CA ASN A 115 -18.56 -16.11 10.48
C ASN A 115 -18.08 -17.48 9.95
N PRO A 116 -16.81 -17.64 9.56
CA PRO A 116 -16.25 -18.94 9.25
C PRO A 116 -16.27 -19.75 10.54
N LYS A 117 -16.96 -20.89 10.50
CA LYS A 117 -16.72 -21.95 11.47
C LYS A 117 -15.38 -22.61 11.17
#